data_AF-A0A0C9R364-F1
#
_entry.id   AF-A0A0C9R364-F1
#
_cell.length_a   1.000
_cell.length_b   1.000
_cell.length_c   1.000
_cell.angle_alpha   90.00
_cell.angle_beta   90.00
_cell.angle_gamma   90.00
#
_symmetry.space_group_name_H-M   'P 1'
#
loop_
_entity.id
_entity.type
_entity.pdbx_description
1 polymer ?
#
loop_
_entity_poly.entity_id
_entity_poly.type
_entity_poly.pdbx_seq_one_letter_code
_entity_poly.pdbx_strand_id
1 'polypeptide(L)'
;MEIFLTYATCREREVLDVCVRKAAPVHLTFNIIGLVAGISYICGPIILDQNLPTETVYPFATDHYPALQIIYLMQSISVLQCCTVGPLDGQVCMPFWFNIARLKLLASDMRKISGVDDLNAFFYQSHFRIIRFTQKAIKVTRPMVMTTVAMATISVVFGAVHVIGVDISPIPRIFAAKNSSPIFFSE
;
A
#
# COMPACT_ATOMS: atom_id res chain seq x y z
N MET A 1 20.21 -12.99 -4.56
CA MET A 1 20.95 -11.70 -4.61
C MET A 1 22.45 -11.95 -4.63
N GLU A 2 22.96 -12.83 -3.78
CA GLU A 2 24.41 -13.14 -3.69
C GLU A 2 25.02 -13.64 -4.99
N ILE A 3 24.36 -14.55 -5.72
CA ILE A 3 24.84 -15.05 -7.02
C ILE A 3 25.03 -13.89 -8.02
N PHE A 4 24.11 -12.92 -8.03
CA PHE A 4 24.25 -11.73 -8.88
C PHE A 4 25.43 -10.85 -8.45
N LEU A 5 25.72 -10.74 -7.15
CA LEU A 5 26.87 -9.98 -6.66
C LEU A 5 28.20 -10.63 -7.05
N THR A 6 28.27 -11.96 -7.11
CA THR A 6 29.48 -12.71 -7.47
C THR A 6 29.87 -12.54 -8.94
N TYR A 7 28.88 -12.37 -9.83
CA TYR A 7 29.11 -12.19 -11.28
C TYR A 7 29.01 -10.73 -11.76
N ALA A 8 28.67 -9.78 -10.89
CA ALA A 8 28.50 -8.38 -11.27
C ALA A 8 29.84 -7.68 -11.52
N THR A 9 29.92 -6.97 -12.64
CA THR A 9 31.07 -6.11 -12.96
C THR A 9 31.19 -4.99 -11.92
N CYS A 10 32.40 -4.48 -11.63
CA CYS A 10 32.64 -3.41 -10.64
C CYS A 10 31.67 -2.21 -10.81
N ARG A 11 31.39 -1.85 -12.07
CA ARG A 11 30.45 -0.81 -12.44
C ARG A 11 28.97 -1.15 -12.19
N GLU A 12 28.57 -2.41 -12.34
CA GLU A 12 27.21 -2.86 -12.00
C GLU A 12 26.99 -2.86 -10.48
N ARG A 13 28.03 -3.15 -9.70
CA ARG A 13 28.00 -3.04 -8.23
C ARG A 13 27.80 -1.60 -7.76
N GLU A 14 28.45 -0.63 -8.40
CA GLU A 14 28.26 0.79 -8.08
C GLU A 14 26.81 1.25 -8.34
N VAL A 15 26.25 0.90 -9.49
CA VAL A 15 24.85 1.21 -9.81
C VAL A 15 23.88 0.50 -8.86
N LEU A 16 24.18 -0.74 -8.48
CA LEU A 16 23.40 -1.47 -7.49
C LEU A 16 23.47 -0.79 -6.11
N ASP A 17 24.64 -0.36 -5.65
CA ASP A 17 24.80 0.33 -4.36
C ASP A 17 23.98 1.62 -4.32
N VAL A 18 24.04 2.43 -5.39
CA VAL A 18 23.23 3.65 -5.52
C VAL A 18 21.73 3.33 -5.51
N CYS A 19 21.32 2.28 -6.22
CA CYS A 19 19.91 1.87 -6.28
C CYS A 19 19.40 1.36 -4.92
N VAL A 20 20.20 0.53 -4.25
CA VAL A 20 19.89 -0.02 -2.92
C VAL A 20 19.86 1.10 -1.89
N ARG A 21 20.86 1.98 -1.87
CA ARG A 21 20.91 3.13 -0.95
C ARG A 21 19.72 4.06 -1.11
N LYS A 22 19.23 4.24 -2.35
CA LYS A 22 18.06 5.08 -2.61
C LYS A 22 16.74 4.40 -2.21
N ALA A 23 16.64 3.10 -2.42
CA ALA A 23 15.39 2.38 -2.23
C ALA A 23 15.23 1.81 -0.80
N ALA A 24 16.31 1.52 -0.11
CA ALA A 24 16.32 1.05 1.29
C ALA A 24 15.55 1.97 2.26
N PRO A 25 15.79 3.29 2.31
CA PRO A 25 15.06 4.16 3.24
C PRO A 25 13.57 4.23 2.91
N VAL A 26 13.22 4.23 1.62
CA VAL A 26 11.81 4.25 1.18
C VAL A 26 11.10 2.97 1.58
N HIS A 27 11.74 1.82 1.35
CA HIS A 27 11.16 0.53 1.71
C HIS A 27 11.01 0.37 3.22
N LEU A 28 12.04 0.74 3.99
CA LEU A 28 12.00 0.70 5.45
C LEU A 28 10.89 1.61 5.99
N THR A 29 10.82 2.85 5.51
CA THR A 29 9.79 3.81 5.93
C THR A 29 8.39 3.27 5.64
N PHE A 30 8.17 2.72 4.45
CA PHE A 30 6.86 2.19 4.07
C PHE A 30 6.43 0.99 4.96
N ASN A 31 7.36 0.08 5.28
CA ASN A 31 7.08 -1.03 6.20
C ASN A 31 6.81 -0.55 7.62
N ILE A 32 7.59 0.41 8.12
CA ILE A 32 7.41 0.98 9.47
C ILE A 32 6.02 1.63 9.57
N ILE A 33 5.62 2.42 8.59
CA ILE A 33 4.28 3.05 8.57
C ILE A 33 3.18 1.99 8.58
N GLY A 34 3.30 0.93 7.77
CA GLY A 34 2.34 -0.17 7.73
C GLY A 34 2.23 -0.90 9.08
N LEU A 35 3.35 -1.17 9.75
CA LEU A 35 3.37 -1.80 11.07
C LEU A 35 2.74 -0.92 12.14
N VAL A 36 3.10 0.38 12.17
CA VAL A 36 2.52 1.34 13.12
C VAL A 36 1.01 1.47 12.93
N ALA A 37 0.54 1.53 11.68
CA ALA A 37 -0.88 1.57 11.37
C ALA A 37 -1.62 0.31 11.87
N GLY A 38 -1.07 -0.88 11.62
CA GLY A 38 -1.66 -2.14 12.09
C GLY A 38 -1.75 -2.22 13.62
N ILE A 39 -0.67 -1.84 14.32
CA ILE A 39 -0.66 -1.79 15.79
C ILE A 39 -1.69 -0.79 16.31
N SER A 40 -1.75 0.41 15.72
CA SER A 40 -2.70 1.45 16.14
C SER A 40 -4.15 1.00 16.01
N TYR A 41 -4.47 0.22 14.97
CA TYR A 41 -5.82 -0.28 14.74
C TYR A 41 -6.20 -1.39 15.74
N ILE A 42 -5.27 -2.31 16.01
CA ILE A 42 -5.49 -3.39 17.01
C ILE A 42 -5.61 -2.80 18.43
N CYS A 43 -4.86 -1.75 18.74
CA CYS A 43 -4.95 -1.04 20.02
C CYS A 43 -6.13 -0.06 20.11
N GLY A 44 -6.73 0.34 18.97
CA GLY A 44 -7.87 1.25 18.90
C GLY A 44 -9.03 0.89 19.85
N PRO A 45 -9.56 -0.35 19.85
CA PRO A 45 -10.65 -0.74 20.74
C PRO A 45 -10.30 -0.66 22.24
N ILE A 46 -9.01 -0.78 22.62
CA ILE A 46 -8.54 -0.63 24.01
C ILE A 46 -8.68 0.83 24.47
N ILE A 47 -8.51 1.79 23.56
CA ILE A 47 -8.58 3.22 23.85
C ILE A 47 -10.02 3.74 23.80
N LEU A 48 -10.87 3.15 22.95
CA LEU A 48 -12.24 3.61 22.68
C LEU A 48 -13.33 2.88 23.49
N ASP A 49 -12.96 1.99 24.42
CA ASP A 49 -13.87 1.18 25.25
C ASP A 49 -14.90 0.37 24.43
N GLN A 50 -14.48 -0.08 23.24
CA GLN A 50 -15.30 -0.86 22.30
C GLN A 50 -14.91 -2.34 22.33
N ASN A 51 -15.90 -3.24 22.39
CA ASN A 51 -15.65 -4.70 22.43
C ASN A 51 -15.07 -5.26 21.11
N LEU A 52 -15.24 -4.57 19.97
CA LEU A 52 -14.73 -4.99 18.67
C LEU A 52 -13.96 -3.84 17.98
N PRO A 53 -12.94 -4.14 17.14
CA PRO A 53 -12.21 -3.14 16.35
C PRO A 53 -13.05 -2.45 15.26
N THR A 54 -14.25 -2.96 14.95
CA THR A 54 -15.20 -2.34 14.01
C THR A 54 -16.59 -2.71 14.42
N GLU A 55 -17.47 -1.71 14.40
CA GLU A 55 -18.89 -1.88 14.65
C GLU A 55 -19.54 -2.55 13.43
N THR A 56 -19.64 -3.89 13.48
CA THR A 56 -20.29 -4.70 12.42
C THR A 56 -21.44 -5.49 13.03
N VAL A 57 -22.61 -5.45 12.37
CA VAL A 57 -23.77 -6.25 12.77
C VAL A 57 -23.57 -7.68 12.28
N TYR A 58 -23.35 -8.61 13.20
CA TYR A 58 -23.25 -10.03 12.88
C TYR A 58 -24.64 -10.70 12.96
N PRO A 59 -24.99 -11.59 12.00
CA PRO A 59 -26.28 -12.29 11.99
C PRO A 59 -26.38 -13.41 13.05
N PHE A 60 -25.42 -13.51 13.96
CA PHE A 60 -25.34 -14.50 15.02
C PHE A 60 -25.09 -13.82 16.37
N ALA A 61 -25.58 -14.42 17.46
CA ALA A 61 -25.48 -13.86 18.80
C ALA A 61 -24.00 -13.65 19.19
N THR A 62 -23.64 -12.39 19.40
CA THR A 62 -22.28 -11.96 19.78
C THR A 62 -22.05 -11.99 21.29
N ASP A 63 -23.08 -12.39 22.04
CA ASP A 63 -23.13 -12.39 23.51
C ASP A 63 -22.28 -13.52 24.14
N HIS A 64 -21.84 -14.49 23.33
CA HIS A 64 -21.01 -15.61 23.78
C HIS A 64 -19.53 -15.25 23.72
N TYR A 65 -18.86 -15.21 24.88
CA TYR A 65 -17.44 -14.91 25.05
C TYR A 65 -16.48 -15.62 24.06
N PRO A 66 -16.61 -16.93 23.74
CA PRO A 66 -15.72 -17.58 22.78
C PRO A 66 -15.95 -17.14 21.32
N ALA A 67 -17.19 -16.83 20.93
CA ALA A 67 -17.49 -16.34 19.58
C ALA A 67 -16.91 -14.94 19.36
N LEU A 68 -16.99 -14.08 20.38
CA LEU A 68 -16.41 -12.74 20.36
C LEU A 68 -14.89 -12.76 20.13
N GLN A 69 -14.17 -13.66 20.82
CA GLN A 69 -12.72 -13.80 20.65
C GLN A 69 -12.32 -14.27 19.24
N ILE A 70 -13.09 -15.19 18.65
CA ILE A 70 -12.84 -15.67 17.28
C ILE A 70 -13.04 -14.55 16.26
N ILE A 71 -14.10 -13.75 16.41
CA ILE A 71 -14.36 -12.60 15.55
C ILE A 71 -13.23 -11.57 15.67
N TYR A 72 -12.84 -11.23 16.90
CA TYR A 72 -11.74 -10.31 17.17
C TYR A 72 -10.45 -10.78 16.49
N LEU A 73 -10.13 -12.07 16.61
CA LEU A 73 -8.96 -12.66 15.97
C LEU A 73 -9.05 -12.56 14.45
N MET A 74 -10.16 -12.96 13.83
CA MET A 74 -10.36 -12.90 12.38
C MET A 74 -10.25 -11.47 11.84
N GLN A 75 -10.82 -10.52 12.57
CA GLN A 75 -10.76 -9.12 12.20
C GLN A 75 -9.34 -8.56 12.34
N SER A 76 -8.63 -8.92 13.40
CA SER A 76 -7.22 -8.53 13.55
C SER A 76 -6.33 -9.11 12.44
N ILE A 77 -6.58 -10.36 12.02
CA ILE A 77 -5.87 -10.98 10.89
C ILE A 77 -6.17 -10.24 9.58
N SER A 78 -7.43 -9.90 9.32
CA SER A 78 -7.83 -9.16 8.11
C SER A 78 -7.16 -7.79 8.03
N VAL A 79 -7.06 -7.09 9.17
CA VAL A 79 -6.38 -5.80 9.26
C VAL A 79 -4.89 -5.94 9.01
N LEU A 80 -4.24 -6.93 9.63
CA LEU A 80 -2.82 -7.21 9.40
C LEU A 80 -2.53 -7.54 7.94
N GLN A 81 -3.39 -8.34 7.29
CA GLN A 81 -3.32 -8.61 5.86
C GLN A 81 -3.42 -7.32 5.05
N CYS A 82 -4.41 -6.48 5.35
CA CYS A 82 -4.61 -5.19 4.67
C CYS A 82 -3.40 -4.26 4.81
N CYS A 83 -2.83 -4.13 6.02
CA CYS A 83 -1.62 -3.35 6.28
C CYS A 83 -0.38 -3.89 5.54
N THR A 84 -0.37 -5.18 5.20
CA THR A 84 0.74 -5.84 4.49
C THR A 84 0.65 -5.69 2.96
N VAL A 85 -0.54 -5.44 2.40
CA VAL A 85 -0.73 -5.27 0.94
C VAL A 85 0.09 -4.10 0.39
N GLY A 86 0.05 -2.94 1.05
CA GLY A 86 0.82 -1.77 0.61
C GLY A 86 2.33 -2.02 0.54
N PRO A 87 2.96 -2.57 1.61
CA PRO A 87 4.39 -2.90 1.58
C PRO A 87 4.78 -3.87 0.48
N LEU A 88 3.91 -4.83 0.12
CA LEU A 88 4.12 -5.74 -1.01
C LEU A 88 4.15 -4.99 -2.34
N ASP A 89 3.28 -4.01 -2.54
CA ASP A 89 3.32 -3.15 -3.73
C ASP A 89 4.67 -2.40 -3.83
N GLY A 90 5.21 -1.95 -2.70
CA GLY A 90 6.54 -1.35 -2.59
C GLY A 90 7.68 -2.33 -2.94
N GLN A 91 7.56 -3.60 -2.56
CA GLN A 91 8.54 -4.64 -2.90
C GLN A 91 8.61 -4.93 -4.40
N VAL A 92 7.49 -4.84 -5.12
CA VAL A 92 7.46 -5.03 -6.58
C VAL A 92 8.17 -3.88 -7.32
N CYS A 93 8.23 -2.69 -6.72
CA CYS A 93 8.92 -1.53 -7.29
C CYS A 93 10.47 -1.62 -7.21
N MET A 94 11.00 -2.31 -6.21
CA MET A 94 12.45 -2.54 -6.03
C MET A 94 13.17 -3.16 -7.24
N PRO A 95 12.75 -4.33 -7.76
CA PRO A 95 13.39 -4.93 -8.94
C PRO A 95 13.21 -4.06 -10.18
N PHE A 96 12.15 -3.26 -10.25
CA PHE A 96 11.92 -2.35 -11.37
C PHE A 96 12.99 -1.25 -11.44
N TRP A 97 13.32 -0.65 -10.29
CA TRP A 97 14.36 0.39 -10.20
C TRP A 97 15.74 -0.13 -10.64
N PHE A 98 16.07 -1.35 -10.21
CA PHE A 98 17.31 -2.02 -10.61
C PHE A 98 17.37 -2.29 -12.12
N ASN A 99 16.27 -2.80 -12.71
CA ASN A 99 16.19 -3.04 -14.15
C ASN A 99 16.34 -1.74 -14.96
N ILE A 100 15.70 -0.65 -14.52
CA ILE A 100 15.84 0.67 -15.15
C ILE A 100 17.30 1.16 -15.08
N ALA A 101 17.94 1.02 -13.91
CA ALA A 101 19.31 1.48 -13.73
C ALA A 101 20.29 0.74 -14.64
N ARG A 102 20.13 -0.58 -14.78
CA ARG A 102 20.93 -1.39 -15.74
C ARG A 102 20.66 -1.00 -17.19
N LEU A 103 19.41 -0.71 -17.56
CA LEU A 103 19.07 -0.24 -18.90
C LEU A 103 19.74 1.11 -19.22
N LYS A 104 19.74 2.06 -18.28
CA LYS A 104 20.41 3.36 -18.45
C LYS A 104 21.92 3.21 -18.64
N LEU A 105 22.53 2.34 -17.86
CA LEU A 105 23.97 2.07 -17.94
C LEU A 105 24.33 1.44 -19.28
N LEU A 106 23.57 0.43 -19.71
CA LEU A 106 23.75 -0.22 -21.01
C LEU A 106 23.61 0.80 -22.14
N ALA A 107 22.55 1.62 -22.12
CA ALA A 107 22.33 2.69 -23.10
C ALA A 107 23.50 3.70 -23.18
N SER A 108 24.15 4.00 -22.05
CA SER A 108 25.31 4.90 -22.02
C SER A 108 26.55 4.31 -22.69
N ASP A 109 26.79 3.01 -22.58
CA ASP A 109 27.92 2.35 -23.25
C ASP A 109 27.75 2.31 -24.76
N MET A 110 26.50 2.14 -25.19
CA MET A 110 26.14 2.05 -26.60
C MET A 110 26.46 3.34 -27.32
N ARG A 111 26.21 4.48 -26.65
CA ARG A 111 26.53 5.81 -27.17
C ARG A 111 28.04 6.06 -27.30
N LYS A 112 28.89 5.25 -26.64
CA LYS A 112 30.35 5.42 -26.63
C LYS A 112 31.06 4.62 -27.73
N ILE A 113 30.38 3.67 -28.37
CA ILE A 113 30.93 2.84 -29.45
C ILE A 113 30.53 3.46 -30.79
N SER A 114 31.49 3.74 -31.68
CA SER A 114 31.27 4.54 -32.91
C SER A 114 31.11 3.73 -34.20
N GLY A 115 31.13 2.39 -34.14
CA GLY A 115 30.95 1.52 -35.31
C GLY A 115 29.47 1.19 -35.53
N VAL A 116 28.86 1.64 -36.62
CA VAL A 116 27.40 1.66 -36.82
C VAL A 116 26.78 0.27 -37.10
N ASP A 117 27.45 -0.59 -37.86
CA ASP A 117 26.83 -1.83 -38.37
C ASP A 117 26.88 -2.99 -37.36
N ASP A 118 28.04 -3.19 -36.72
CA ASP A 118 28.23 -4.28 -35.75
C ASP A 118 27.57 -3.95 -34.39
N LEU A 119 27.50 -2.66 -34.06
CA LEU A 119 26.82 -2.18 -32.86
C LEU A 119 25.31 -2.38 -32.96
N ASN A 120 24.70 -2.21 -34.14
CA ASN A 120 23.25 -2.33 -34.29
C ASN A 120 22.75 -3.78 -34.14
N ALA A 121 23.50 -4.75 -34.66
CA ALA A 121 23.17 -6.18 -34.50
C ALA A 121 23.29 -6.65 -33.04
N PHE A 122 24.39 -6.30 -32.37
CA PHE A 122 24.59 -6.63 -30.95
C PHE A 122 23.61 -5.86 -30.03
N PHE A 123 23.30 -4.60 -30.37
CA PHE A 123 22.33 -3.76 -29.68
C PHE A 123 20.95 -4.41 -29.68
N TYR A 124 20.47 -4.76 -30.86
CA TYR A 124 19.12 -5.27 -31.02
C TYR A 124 18.96 -6.59 -30.25
N GLN A 125 19.95 -7.49 -30.28
CA GLN A 125 19.85 -8.77 -29.58
C GLN A 125 19.88 -8.61 -28.05
N SER A 126 20.84 -7.84 -27.52
CA SER A 126 21.13 -7.79 -26.09
C SER A 126 20.26 -6.79 -25.33
N HIS A 127 20.04 -5.60 -25.89
CA HIS A 127 19.31 -4.51 -25.24
C HIS A 127 17.79 -4.66 -25.41
N PHE A 128 17.32 -5.04 -26.61
CA PHE A 128 15.88 -5.21 -26.85
C PHE A 128 15.28 -6.29 -25.95
N ARG A 129 16.02 -7.36 -25.65
CA ARG A 129 15.56 -8.42 -24.74
C ARG A 129 15.32 -7.90 -23.32
N ILE A 130 16.22 -7.06 -22.80
CA ILE A 130 16.10 -6.47 -21.46
C ILE A 130 14.97 -5.45 -21.45
N ILE A 131 14.90 -4.56 -22.45
CA ILE A 131 13.79 -3.61 -22.59
C ILE A 131 12.45 -4.34 -22.65
N ARG A 132 12.33 -5.40 -23.46
CA ARG A 132 11.09 -6.15 -23.61
C ARG A 132 10.70 -6.83 -22.31
N PHE A 133 11.65 -7.34 -21.54
CA PHE A 133 11.40 -7.89 -20.22
C PHE A 133 10.92 -6.81 -19.24
N THR A 134 11.60 -5.67 -19.19
CA THR A 134 11.20 -4.53 -18.35
C THR A 134 9.85 -3.96 -18.75
N GLN A 135 9.54 -3.86 -20.04
CA GLN A 135 8.22 -3.43 -20.52
C GLN A 135 7.12 -4.43 -20.17
N LYS A 136 7.41 -5.74 -20.22
CA LYS A 136 6.47 -6.76 -19.72
C LYS A 136 6.25 -6.60 -18.21
N ALA A 137 7.30 -6.37 -17.43
CA ALA A 137 7.19 -6.10 -16.00
C ALA A 137 6.35 -4.84 -15.73
N ILE A 138 6.61 -3.73 -16.43
CA ILE A 138 5.79 -2.50 -16.36
C ILE A 138 4.34 -2.79 -16.70
N LYS A 139 4.08 -3.58 -17.75
CA LYS A 139 2.72 -3.90 -18.16
C LYS A 139 1.95 -4.65 -17.08
N VAL A 140 2.62 -5.51 -16.31
CA VAL A 140 2.02 -6.23 -15.16
C VAL A 140 1.88 -5.30 -13.94
N THR A 141 2.84 -4.42 -13.69
CA THR A 141 2.79 -3.48 -12.55
C THR A 141 1.85 -2.30 -12.78
N ARG A 142 1.61 -1.89 -14.02
CA ARG A 142 0.73 -0.75 -14.38
C ARG A 142 -0.70 -0.89 -13.83
N PRO A 143 -1.41 -2.02 -14.00
CA PRO A 143 -2.73 -2.18 -13.40
C PRO A 143 -2.66 -2.13 -11.86
N MET A 144 -1.61 -2.68 -11.25
CA MET A 144 -1.39 -2.65 -9.79
C MET A 144 -1.31 -1.21 -9.27
N VAL A 145 -0.54 -0.34 -9.94
CA VAL A 145 -0.45 1.09 -9.60
C VAL A 145 -1.79 1.81 -9.85
N MET A 146 -2.50 1.46 -10.91
CA MET A 146 -3.80 2.06 -11.22
C MET A 146 -4.83 1.71 -10.13
N THR A 147 -4.85 0.46 -9.66
CA THR A 147 -5.76 0.01 -8.60
C THR A 147 -5.43 0.65 -7.26
N THR A 148 -4.15 0.85 -6.92
CA THR A 148 -3.78 1.51 -5.65
C THR A 148 -4.16 2.98 -5.64
N VAL A 149 -3.93 3.69 -6.75
CA VAL A 149 -4.37 5.09 -6.90
C VAL A 149 -5.89 5.19 -6.84
N ALA A 150 -6.62 4.32 -7.55
CA ALA A 150 -8.08 4.30 -7.50
C ALA A 150 -8.59 4.04 -6.07
N MET A 151 -8.05 3.03 -5.38
CA MET A 151 -8.42 2.71 -4.00
C MET A 151 -8.12 3.87 -3.05
N ALA A 152 -6.97 4.53 -3.20
CA ALA A 152 -6.61 5.70 -2.40
C ALA A 152 -7.58 6.87 -2.64
N THR A 153 -7.94 7.15 -3.89
CA THR A 153 -8.90 8.22 -4.20
C THR A 153 -10.28 7.95 -3.59
N ILE A 154 -10.76 6.71 -3.68
CA ILE A 154 -12.04 6.30 -3.09
C ILE A 154 -11.96 6.44 -1.56
N SER A 155 -10.90 5.93 -0.94
CA SER A 155 -10.67 6.04 0.51
C SER A 155 -10.66 7.49 0.99
N VAL A 156 -9.99 8.40 0.28
CA VAL A 156 -9.97 9.84 0.61
C VAL A 156 -11.36 10.46 0.51
N VAL A 157 -12.14 10.14 -0.52
CA VAL A 157 -13.51 10.64 -0.67
C VAL A 157 -14.40 10.17 0.47
N PHE A 158 -14.37 8.87 0.80
CA PHE A 158 -15.15 8.33 1.93
C PHE A 158 -14.68 8.90 3.28
N GLY A 159 -13.37 9.06 3.48
CA GLY A 159 -12.81 9.70 4.67
C GLY A 159 -13.29 11.15 4.82
N ALA A 160 -13.30 11.92 3.73
CA ALA A 160 -13.82 13.28 3.74
C ALA A 160 -15.31 13.34 4.11
N VAL A 161 -16.13 12.45 3.54
CA VAL A 161 -17.56 12.34 3.88
C VAL A 161 -17.74 11.95 5.36
N HIS A 162 -16.94 11.03 5.88
CA HIS A 162 -17.00 10.62 7.27
C HIS A 162 -16.69 11.77 8.23
N VAL A 163 -15.65 12.56 7.96
CA VAL A 163 -15.28 13.75 8.76
C VAL A 163 -16.42 14.77 8.79
N ILE A 164 -17.01 15.08 7.63
CA ILE A 164 -18.15 16.02 7.56
C ILE A 164 -19.38 15.46 8.30
N GLY A 165 -19.61 14.15 8.24
CA GLY A 165 -20.70 13.47 8.95
C GLY A 165 -20.56 13.52 10.47
N VAL A 166 -19.34 13.46 11.00
CA VAL A 166 -19.05 13.59 12.44
C VAL A 166 -19.47 14.97 12.96
N ASP A 167 -19.21 16.03 12.19
CA ASP A 167 -19.63 17.40 12.56
C ASP A 167 -21.15 17.63 12.53
N ILE A 168 -21.91 16.80 11.83
CA ILE A 168 -23.39 16.90 11.72
C ILE A 168 -24.10 16.10 12.85
N SER A 169 -23.37 15.23 13.55
CA SER A 169 -23.89 14.39 14.64
C SER A 169 -24.22 15.07 15.99
N PRO A 170 -23.91 16.35 16.31
CA PRO A 170 -24.48 16.97 17.50
C PRO A 170 -25.96 17.35 17.35
N ILE A 171 -26.53 17.32 16.14
CA ILE A 171 -27.88 17.84 15.85
C ILE A 171 -29.04 16.88 16.21
N PRO A 172 -28.94 15.54 16.27
CA PRO A 172 -30.09 14.72 16.66
C PRO A 172 -30.45 14.84 18.15
N ARG A 173 -29.54 15.34 19.00
CA ARG A 173 -29.83 15.52 20.44
C ARG A 173 -30.66 16.78 20.74
N ILE A 174 -30.63 17.80 19.88
CA ILE A 174 -31.42 19.02 20.08
C ILE A 174 -32.87 18.86 19.59
N PHE A 175 -33.11 18.05 18.55
CA PHE A 175 -34.48 17.79 18.08
C PHE A 175 -35.25 16.83 19.00
N ALA A 176 -34.58 15.89 19.69
CA ALA A 176 -35.23 14.99 20.64
C ALA A 176 -35.67 15.70 21.95
N ALA A 177 -35.01 16.80 22.33
CA ALA A 177 -35.36 17.56 23.54
C ALA A 177 -36.54 18.54 23.34
N LYS A 178 -36.95 18.82 22.09
CA LYS A 178 -38.07 19.74 21.81
C LYS A 178 -39.44 19.03 21.75
N ASN A 179 -39.48 17.70 21.74
CA ASN A 179 -40.73 16.93 21.64
C ASN A 179 -41.18 16.30 22.99
N SER A 180 -40.56 16.69 24.10
CA SER A 180 -40.85 16.19 25.44
C SER A 180 -40.99 17.33 26.44
N SER A 181 -42.00 18.18 26.24
CA SER A 181 -42.63 18.93 27.35
C SER A 181 -44.16 18.91 27.19
N PRO A 182 -44.90 18.70 28.28
CA PRO A 182 -46.28 18.21 28.25
C PRO A 182 -47.26 19.37 28.04
N ILE A 183 -48.20 19.19 27.12
CA ILE A 183 -49.38 20.04 27.03
C ILE A 183 -50.36 19.56 28.11
N PHE A 184 -50.40 20.32 29.20
CA PHE A 184 -51.43 20.29 30.22
C PHE A 184 -52.72 20.90 29.65
N PHE A 185 -53.85 20.17 29.66
CA PHE A 185 -55.25 20.65 29.70
C PHE A 185 -56.13 19.38 29.86
N SER A 186 -56.54 19.02 31.08
CA SER A 186 -57.77 19.41 31.78
C SER A 186 -59.06 18.94 31.11
N GLU A 187 -59.62 17.84 31.59
CA GLU A 187 -61.01 17.69 32.06
C GLU A 187 -61.12 16.43 32.95
#